data_AF-A0A940ZSJ1-F1
#
_entry.id   AF-A0A940ZSJ1-F1
#
_cell.length_a   1.000
_cell.length_b   1.000
_cell.length_c   1.000
_cell.angle_alpha   90.00
_cell.angle_beta   90.00
_cell.angle_gamma   90.00
#
_symmetry.space_group_name_H-M   'P 1'
#
loop_
_entity.id
_entity.type
_entity.pdbx_description
1 polymer ?
#
loop_
_entity_poly.entity_id
_entity_poly.type
_entity_poly.pdbx_seq_one_letter_code
_entity_poly.pdbx_strand_id
1 'polypeptide(L)'
;MKNITVVFMILLSLIVARAFAQDTSEAAKIQYLIASVETLEGAKFIRNGNEYDARSASSHLRLKLKTAGKKVKTAEDFIKYCASKSSITGEPYLMRFADGTTVKSEAFFRNKLKAFHPDIQ
;
A
#
# COMPACT_ATOMS: atom_id res chain seq x y z
N MET A 1 3.70 -44.50 13.61
CA MET A 1 2.56 -43.54 13.69
C MET A 1 2.94 -42.26 14.44
N LYS A 2 3.51 -42.33 15.65
CA LYS A 2 3.93 -41.17 16.48
C LYS A 2 4.87 -40.17 15.75
N ASN A 3 5.82 -40.70 14.97
CA ASN A 3 6.82 -39.90 14.24
C ASN A 3 6.21 -39.15 13.04
N ILE A 4 5.19 -39.73 12.40
CA ILE A 4 4.48 -39.13 11.27
C ILE A 4 3.61 -37.97 11.75
N THR A 5 2.94 -38.12 12.90
CA THR A 5 2.14 -37.04 13.52
C THR A 5 3.02 -35.85 13.92
N VAL A 6 4.21 -36.09 14.48
CA VAL A 6 5.17 -35.03 14.85
C VAL A 6 5.69 -34.30 13.61
N VAL A 7 6.05 -35.01 12.55
CA VAL A 7 6.48 -34.39 11.28
C VAL A 7 5.37 -33.55 10.64
N PHE A 8 4.12 -34.02 10.69
CA PHE A 8 2.97 -33.28 10.16
C PHE A 8 2.67 -32.01 10.98
N MET A 9 2.83 -32.05 12.30
CA MET A 9 2.71 -30.89 13.19
C MET A 9 3.82 -29.84 12.92
N ILE A 10 5.07 -30.28 12.72
CA ILE A 10 6.19 -29.40 12.38
C ILE A 10 5.94 -28.74 11.01
N LEU A 11 5.49 -29.51 10.01
CA LEU A 11 5.19 -28.98 8.69
C LEU A 11 4.06 -27.94 8.72
N LEU A 12 3.00 -28.19 9.50
CA LEU A 12 1.90 -27.23 9.68
C LEU A 12 2.38 -25.93 10.36
N SER A 13 3.25 -26.03 11.38
CA SER A 13 3.79 -24.86 12.07
C SER A 13 4.63 -23.94 11.16
N LEU A 14 5.39 -24.53 10.23
CA LEU A 14 6.21 -23.78 9.27
C LEU A 14 5.37 -23.01 8.24
N ILE A 15 4.22 -23.57 7.83
CA ILE A 15 3.31 -22.92 6.89
C ILE A 15 2.66 -21.69 7.53
N VAL A 16 2.20 -21.83 8.78
CA VAL A 16 1.56 -20.73 9.52
C VAL A 16 2.55 -19.59 9.75
N ALA A 17 3.79 -19.88 10.18
CA ALA A 17 4.81 -18.86 10.40
C ALA A 17 5.13 -18.04 9.12
N ARG A 18 5.20 -18.70 7.96
CA ARG A 18 5.43 -18.02 6.67
C ARG A 18 4.29 -17.10 6.28
N ALA A 19 3.04 -17.53 6.50
CA ALA A 19 1.87 -16.71 6.20
C ALA A 19 1.83 -15.43 7.05
N PHE A 20 2.10 -15.53 8.35
CA PHE A 20 2.17 -14.37 9.25
C PHE A 20 3.32 -13.41 8.89
N ALA A 21 4.49 -13.94 8.55
CA ALA A 21 5.63 -13.12 8.14
C ALA A 21 5.32 -12.35 6.84
N GLN A 22 4.68 -13.00 5.87
CA GLN A 22 4.26 -12.36 4.63
C GLN A 22 3.22 -11.26 4.87
N ASP A 23 2.20 -11.52 5.68
CA ASP A 23 1.16 -10.53 6.00
C ASP A 23 1.75 -9.29 6.70
N THR A 24 2.67 -9.51 7.64
CA THR A 24 3.41 -8.42 8.31
C THR A 24 4.24 -7.61 7.30
N SER A 25 4.90 -8.28 6.34
CA SER A 25 5.68 -7.61 5.30
C SER A 25 4.81 -6.75 4.37
N GLU A 26 3.63 -7.24 3.96
CA GLU A 26 2.71 -6.48 3.12
C GLU A 26 2.11 -5.29 3.87
N ALA A 27 1.76 -5.45 5.16
CA ALA A 27 1.30 -4.36 6.00
C ALA A 27 2.36 -3.25 6.11
N ALA A 28 3.63 -3.61 6.34
CA ALA A 28 4.74 -2.65 6.40
C ALA A 28 4.92 -1.88 5.09
N LYS A 29 4.85 -2.57 3.94
CA LYS A 29 4.90 -1.93 2.61
C LYS A 29 3.77 -0.92 2.43
N ILE A 30 2.53 -1.27 2.78
CA ILE A 30 1.38 -0.37 2.65
C ILE A 30 1.55 0.87 3.53
N GLN A 31 2.00 0.71 4.77
CA GLN A 31 2.25 1.84 5.66
C GLN A 31 3.36 2.75 5.12
N TYR A 32 4.45 2.18 4.62
CA TYR A 32 5.50 2.93 3.94
C TYR A 32 4.96 3.74 2.76
N LEU A 33 4.11 3.15 1.91
CA LEU A 33 3.52 3.86 0.78
C LEU A 33 2.67 5.04 1.24
N ILE A 34 1.79 4.86 2.24
CA ILE A 34 0.97 5.95 2.77
C ILE A 34 1.84 7.06 3.37
N ALA A 35 2.85 6.70 4.16
CA ALA A 35 3.80 7.65 4.76
C ALA A 35 4.59 8.42 3.69
N SER A 36 4.92 7.78 2.56
CA SER A 36 5.65 8.42 1.46
C SER A 36 4.89 9.56 0.78
N VAL A 37 3.57 9.66 0.97
CA VAL A 37 2.78 10.83 0.54
C VAL A 37 2.82 11.93 1.57
N GLU A 38 2.73 11.55 2.85
CA GLU A 38 2.69 12.49 3.98
C GLU A 38 3.96 13.34 4.09
N THR A 39 5.11 12.77 3.70
CA THR A 39 6.42 13.46 3.71
C THR A 39 6.71 14.29 2.47
N LEU A 40 5.82 14.32 1.47
CA LEU A 40 6.00 15.13 0.27
C LEU A 40 5.55 16.57 0.51
N GLU A 41 6.49 17.40 0.93
CA GLU A 41 6.26 18.84 1.07
C GLU A 41 5.96 19.49 -0.28
N GLY A 42 4.97 20.39 -0.30
CA GLY A 42 4.56 21.13 -1.50
C GLY A 42 3.81 20.30 -2.56
N ALA A 43 3.73 18.97 -2.43
CA ALA A 43 3.00 18.15 -3.38
C ALA A 43 1.47 18.25 -3.20
N LYS A 44 0.76 18.09 -4.31
CA LYS A 44 -0.71 18.02 -4.38
C LYS A 44 -1.16 16.67 -4.89
N PHE A 45 -2.09 16.07 -4.18
CA PHE A 45 -2.80 14.88 -4.63
C PHE A 45 -4.08 15.30 -5.33
N ILE A 46 -4.23 14.96 -6.60
CA ILE A 46 -5.36 15.36 -7.43
C ILE A 46 -6.32 14.18 -7.56
N ARG A 47 -7.56 14.37 -7.11
CA ARG A 47 -8.62 13.37 -7.15
C ARG A 47 -9.89 14.01 -7.66
N ASN A 48 -10.46 13.43 -8.72
CA ASN A 48 -11.70 13.91 -9.35
C ASN A 48 -11.64 15.41 -9.67
N GLY A 49 -10.53 15.85 -10.26
CA GLY A 49 -10.27 17.26 -10.59
C GLY A 49 -9.92 18.18 -9.42
N ASN A 50 -10.05 17.73 -8.17
CA ASN A 50 -9.77 18.54 -6.98
C ASN A 50 -8.41 18.24 -6.39
N GLU A 51 -7.77 19.26 -5.84
CA GLU A 51 -6.44 19.17 -5.23
C GLU A 51 -6.52 19.06 -3.72
N TYR A 52 -5.67 18.19 -3.17
CA TYR A 52 -5.58 17.92 -1.74
C TYR A 52 -4.12 18.00 -1.31
N ASP A 53 -3.88 18.46 -0.08
CA ASP A 53 -2.55 18.40 0.52
C ASP A 53 -2.15 16.97 0.91
N ALA A 54 -0.87 16.79 1.23
CA ALA A 54 -0.29 15.51 1.63
C ALA A 54 -1.03 14.84 2.80
N ARG A 55 -1.45 15.63 3.80
CA ARG A 55 -2.18 15.13 5.00
C ARG A 55 -3.58 14.64 4.65
N SER A 56 -4.31 15.38 3.84
CA SER A 56 -5.65 15.01 3.36
C SER A 56 -5.57 13.77 2.46
N ALA A 57 -4.55 13.69 1.61
CA ALA A 57 -4.30 12.54 0.74
C ALA A 57 -4.00 11.28 1.54
N SER A 58 -3.07 11.33 2.50
CA SER A 58 -2.72 10.18 3.34
C SER A 58 -3.92 9.71 4.18
N SER A 59 -4.71 10.64 4.70
CA SER A 59 -5.96 10.34 5.42
C SER A 59 -7.00 9.65 4.51
N HIS A 60 -7.15 10.12 3.27
CA HIS A 60 -8.03 9.49 2.28
C HIS A 60 -7.59 8.06 1.95
N LEU A 61 -6.28 7.82 1.78
CA LEU A 61 -5.73 6.50 1.50
C LEU A 61 -5.94 5.53 2.67
N ARG A 62 -5.76 5.99 3.91
CA ARG A 62 -6.05 5.20 5.12
C ARG A 62 -7.53 4.82 5.20
N LEU A 63 -8.43 5.77 4.92
CA LEU A 63 -9.87 5.49 4.87
C LEU A 63 -10.19 4.44 3.79
N LYS A 64 -9.66 4.61 2.57
CA LYS A 64 -9.84 3.65 1.47
C LYS A 64 -9.35 2.26 1.83
N LEU A 65 -8.17 2.14 2.44
CA LEU A 65 -7.61 0.87 2.91
C LEU A 65 -8.55 0.20 3.92
N LYS A 66 -9.04 0.96 4.92
CA LYS A 66 -9.99 0.45 5.91
C LYS A 66 -11.27 -0.06 5.26
N THR A 67 -11.80 0.64 4.25
CA THR A 67 -13.03 0.24 3.53
C THR A 67 -12.82 -0.93 2.57
N ALA A 68 -11.61 -1.13 2.04
CA ALA A 68 -11.33 -2.18 1.07
C ALA A 68 -11.47 -3.61 1.64
N GLY A 69 -11.28 -3.77 2.95
CA GLY A 69 -11.41 -5.05 3.65
C GLY A 69 -10.58 -6.15 2.97
N LYS A 70 -11.21 -7.30 2.70
CA LYS A 70 -10.54 -8.49 2.12
C LYS A 70 -10.01 -8.31 0.68
N LYS A 71 -10.31 -7.19 0.01
CA LYS A 71 -9.84 -6.90 -1.35
C LYS A 71 -8.36 -6.54 -1.41
N VAL A 72 -7.79 -6.04 -0.31
CA VAL A 72 -6.38 -5.67 -0.22
C VAL A 72 -5.66 -6.69 0.64
N LYS A 73 -4.80 -7.49 0.03
CA LYS A 73 -3.93 -8.45 0.71
C LYS A 73 -2.45 -8.12 0.54
N THR A 74 -2.13 -7.31 -0.47
CA THR A 74 -0.77 -6.94 -0.84
C THR A 74 -0.67 -5.43 -1.05
N ALA A 75 0.56 -4.92 -1.02
CA ALA A 75 0.84 -3.53 -1.40
C ALA A 75 0.41 -3.23 -2.84
N GLU A 76 0.50 -4.21 -3.73
CA GLU A 76 0.02 -4.10 -5.11
C GLU A 76 -1.51 -3.97 -5.18
N ASP A 77 -2.25 -4.72 -4.36
CA ASP A 77 -3.70 -4.56 -4.25
C ASP A 77 -4.05 -3.17 -3.70
N PHE A 78 -3.31 -2.67 -2.72
CA PHE A 78 -3.50 -1.31 -2.20
C PHE A 78 -3.32 -0.26 -3.31
N ILE A 79 -2.24 -0.37 -4.10
CA ILE A 79 -2.01 0.54 -5.24
C ILE A 79 -3.20 0.46 -6.20
N LYS A 80 -3.60 -0.75 -6.57
CA LYS A 80 -4.67 -0.97 -7.55
C LYS A 80 -6.02 -0.46 -7.07
N TYR A 81 -6.45 -0.79 -5.86
CA TYR A 81 -7.82 -0.56 -5.40
C TYR A 81 -8.01 0.72 -4.58
N CYS A 82 -6.95 1.23 -3.94
CA CYS A 82 -7.03 2.37 -3.04
C CYS A 82 -6.32 3.61 -3.60
N ALA A 83 -5.17 3.43 -4.26
CA ALA A 83 -4.24 4.52 -4.53
C ALA A 83 -4.13 4.97 -6.00
N SER A 84 -4.66 4.19 -6.94
CA SER A 84 -4.54 4.49 -8.39
C SER A 84 -5.67 5.36 -8.94
N LYS A 85 -6.91 5.14 -8.50
CA LYS A 85 -8.10 5.77 -9.08
C LYS A 85 -9.31 5.79 -8.17
N SER A 86 -10.28 6.63 -8.53
CA SER A 86 -11.56 6.71 -7.87
C SER A 86 -12.38 5.46 -8.13
N SER A 87 -12.85 4.81 -7.06
CA SER A 87 -13.77 3.68 -7.17
C SER A 87 -15.19 4.11 -7.61
N ILE A 88 -15.50 5.40 -7.52
CA ILE A 88 -16.82 5.96 -7.85
C ILE A 88 -16.84 6.44 -9.30
N THR A 89 -15.85 7.25 -9.70
CA THR A 89 -15.79 7.87 -11.03
C THR A 89 -14.89 7.12 -12.01
N GLY A 90 -14.03 6.22 -11.53
CA GLY A 90 -13.04 5.52 -12.37
C GLY A 90 -11.81 6.36 -12.76
N GLU A 91 -11.81 7.66 -12.46
CA GLU A 91 -10.75 8.57 -12.86
C GLU A 91 -9.44 8.32 -12.12
N PRO A 92 -8.29 8.35 -12.82
CA PRO A 92 -6.99 8.17 -12.21
C PRO A 92 -6.66 9.33 -11.27
N TYR A 93 -6.04 8.99 -10.15
CA TYR A 93 -5.47 9.98 -9.25
C TYR A 93 -4.10 10.45 -9.79
N LEU A 94 -3.77 11.71 -9.54
CA LEU A 94 -2.50 12.30 -9.95
C LEU A 94 -1.74 12.85 -8.74
N MET A 95 -0.42 12.90 -8.87
CA MET A 95 0.49 13.57 -7.96
C MET A 95 1.13 14.73 -8.71
N ARG A 96 0.95 15.95 -8.23
CA ARG A 96 1.68 17.12 -8.72
C ARG A 96 2.71 17.55 -7.70
N PHE A 97 3.96 17.66 -8.11
CA PHE A 97 5.07 18.02 -7.23
C PHE A 97 5.31 19.53 -7.21
N ALA A 98 6.17 19.99 -6.30
CA ALA A 98 6.48 21.41 -6.12
C ALA A 98 7.11 22.06 -7.37
N ASP A 99 7.79 21.27 -8.21
CA ASP A 99 8.36 21.70 -9.49
C ASP A 99 7.30 21.82 -10.62
N GLY A 100 6.03 21.52 -10.33
CA GLY A 100 4.93 21.52 -11.29
C GLY A 100 4.75 20.23 -12.07
N THR A 101 5.69 19.28 -11.96
CA THR A 101 5.60 17.98 -12.63
C THR A 101 4.39 17.21 -12.12
N THR A 102 3.59 16.66 -13.03
CA THR A 102 2.41 15.86 -12.70
C THR A 102 2.56 14.44 -13.21
N VAL A 103 2.36 13.46 -12.33
CA VAL A 103 2.42 12.02 -12.65
C VAL A 103 1.16 11.30 -12.18
N LYS A 104 0.89 10.13 -12.76
CA LYS A 104 -0.14 9.24 -12.20
C LYS A 104 0.27 8.76 -10.82
N SER A 105 -0.66 8.81 -9.87
CA SER A 105 -0.47 8.32 -8.50
C SER A 105 -0.01 6.85 -8.49
N GLU A 106 -0.58 6.02 -9.37
CA GLU A 106 -0.14 4.62 -9.52
C GLU A 106 1.36 4.50 -9.83
N ALA A 107 1.88 5.29 -10.77
CA ALA A 107 3.29 5.24 -11.14
C ALA A 107 4.18 5.68 -9.97
N PHE A 108 3.78 6.73 -9.26
CA PHE A 108 4.45 7.17 -8.04
C PHE A 108 4.55 6.03 -7.01
N PHE A 109 3.42 5.39 -6.67
CA PHE A 109 3.42 4.34 -5.65
C PHE A 109 4.16 3.08 -6.08
N ARG A 110 4.11 2.68 -7.35
CA ARG A 110 4.89 1.54 -7.85
C ARG A 110 6.39 1.80 -7.75
N ASN A 111 6.82 3.04 -8.04
CA ASN A 111 8.22 3.41 -7.88
C ASN A 111 8.64 3.41 -6.41
N LYS A 112 7.79 3.92 -5.50
CA LYS A 112 8.03 3.82 -4.05
C LYS A 112 8.08 2.38 -3.57
N LEU A 113 7.18 1.52 -4.03
CA LEU A 113 7.15 0.11 -3.65
C LEU A 113 8.43 -0.63 -4.06
N LYS A 114 8.98 -0.34 -5.24
CA LYS A 114 10.27 -0.88 -5.69
C LYS A 114 11.45 -0.44 -4.81
N ALA A 115 11.37 0.76 -4.23
CA ALA A 115 12.39 1.31 -3.34
C ALA A 115 12.17 0.93 -1.86
N PHE A 116 11.17 0.09 -1.55
CA PHE A 116 10.92 -0.35 -0.19
C PHE A 116 12.01 -1.34 0.25
N HIS A 117 12.73 -0.99 1.31
CA HIS A 117 13.68 -1.85 1.98
C HIS A 117 13.30 -1.93 3.46
N PRO A 118 12.97 -3.12 3.98
CA PRO A 118 12.49 -3.27 5.37
C PRO A 118 13.57 -3.01 6.44
N ASP A 119 14.85 -2.98 6.05
CA ASP A 119 15.99 -2.96 6.99
C ASP A 119 16.57 -1.55 7.25
N ILE A 120 15.93 -0.49 6.73
CA ILE A 120 16.33 0.90 6.97
C ILE A 120 15.16 1.65 7.60
N GLN A 121 14.97 1.44 8.90
CA GLN A 121 14.20 2.30 9.79
C GLN A 121 14.96 2.53 11.08
#